data_AF-A0A2G6HXA9-F1
#
_entry.id   AF-A0A2G6HXA9-F1
#
_cell.length_a   1.000
_cell.length_b   1.000
_cell.length_c   1.000
_cell.angle_alpha   90.00
_cell.angle_beta   90.00
_cell.angle_gamma   90.00
#
_symmetry.space_group_name_H-M   'P 1'
#
loop_
_entity.id
_entity.type
_entity.pdbx_description
1 polymer ?
#
loop_
_entity_poly.entity_id
_entity_poly.type
_entity_poly.pdbx_seq_one_letter_code
_entity_poly.pdbx_strand_id
1 'polypeptide(L)'
;MRKPKIGIRPTIDGRWGGVRESLETQTMNMAKSAAQLISAKLKYSDGTAVECVISDTTIGGAAEAAACADKFSAENVVATLTVTPCWCYGSETMDLDPNTIKAVWGFNGTERPGAVYLAAV
;
A
#
# COMPACT_ATOMS: atom_id res chain seq x y z
N MET A 1 -11.75 4.10 22.79
CA MET A 1 -10.53 4.38 21.99
C MET A 1 -10.74 3.81 20.60
N ARG A 2 -10.31 4.51 19.55
CA ARG A 2 -10.34 3.99 18.17
C ARG A 2 -9.28 2.90 18.04
N LYS A 3 -9.60 1.76 17.42
CA LYS A 3 -8.66 0.65 17.27
C LYS A 3 -7.55 1.01 16.28
N PRO A 4 -6.30 0.59 16.51
CA PRO A 4 -5.21 0.82 15.56
C PRO A 4 -5.46 0.02 14.28
N LYS A 5 -5.34 0.65 13.11
CA LYS A 5 -5.56 0.00 11.81
C LYS A 5 -4.26 -0.17 11.03
N ILE A 6 -4.28 -1.08 10.06
CA ILE A 6 -3.19 -1.25 9.09
C ILE A 6 -3.57 -0.57 7.78
N GLY A 7 -2.75 0.38 7.32
CA GLY A 7 -2.90 1.05 6.04
C GLY A 7 -2.26 0.25 4.91
N ILE A 8 -2.96 0.02 3.81
CA ILE A 8 -2.42 -0.67 2.63
C ILE A 8 -2.23 0.33 1.49
N ARG A 9 -0.99 0.47 1.01
CA ARG A 9 -0.56 1.46 0.02
C ARG A 9 -0.23 0.76 -1.31
N PRO A 10 -1.17 0.66 -2.27
CA PRO A 10 -0.89 0.11 -3.59
C PRO A 10 -0.08 1.12 -4.44
N THR A 11 1.23 0.91 -4.58
CA THR A 11 2.08 1.77 -5.42
C THR A 11 2.17 1.25 -6.85
N ILE A 12 2.21 2.16 -7.83
CA ILE A 12 2.14 1.85 -9.26
C ILE A 12 3.14 2.68 -10.05
N ASP A 13 3.49 2.24 -11.27
CA ASP A 13 4.21 3.08 -12.23
C ASP A 13 3.32 4.28 -12.63
N GLY A 14 3.82 5.50 -12.44
CA GLY A 14 3.06 6.72 -12.70
C GLY A 14 2.86 7.07 -14.18
N ARG A 15 3.47 6.34 -15.12
CA ARG A 15 3.38 6.63 -16.57
C ARG A 15 2.02 6.23 -17.14
N TRP A 16 1.30 7.23 -17.62
CA TRP A 16 0.10 7.06 -18.43
C TRP A 16 0.44 6.70 -19.88
N GLY A 17 -0.57 6.34 -20.68
CA GLY A 17 -0.40 5.96 -22.08
C GLY A 17 -0.28 4.45 -22.28
N GLY A 18 -0.91 3.67 -21.40
CA GLY A 18 -1.02 2.21 -21.48
C GLY A 18 -0.19 1.44 -20.46
N VAL A 19 0.74 2.10 -19.74
CA VAL A 19 1.53 1.43 -18.70
C VAL A 19 0.72 1.33 -17.41
N ARG A 20 0.39 2.46 -16.79
CA ARG A 20 -0.36 2.50 -15.53
C ARG A 20 -1.72 1.82 -15.67
N GLU A 21 -2.46 2.13 -16.72
CA GLU A 21 -3.80 1.61 -17.00
C GLU A 21 -3.82 0.07 -17.04
N SER A 22 -2.75 -0.54 -17.55
CA SER A 22 -2.61 -2.00 -17.60
C SER A 22 -2.35 -2.66 -16.25
N LEU A 23 -1.94 -1.88 -15.23
CA LEU A 23 -1.48 -2.36 -13.93
C LEU A 23 -2.44 -2.02 -12.79
N GLU A 24 -3.38 -1.10 -12.99
CA GLU A 24 -4.33 -0.64 -11.95
C GLU A 24 -5.04 -1.80 -11.25
N THR A 25 -5.66 -2.69 -12.04
CA THR A 25 -6.42 -3.82 -11.52
C THR A 25 -5.54 -4.77 -10.71
N GLN A 26 -4.36 -5.12 -11.22
CA GLN A 26 -3.45 -6.05 -10.53
C GLN A 26 -2.92 -5.43 -9.23
N THR A 27 -2.52 -4.16 -9.26
CA THR A 27 -1.97 -3.44 -8.11
C THR A 27 -3.02 -3.32 -7.00
N MET A 28 -4.25 -2.93 -7.34
CA MET A 28 -5.33 -2.81 -6.36
C MET A 28 -5.78 -4.18 -5.84
N ASN A 29 -5.76 -5.24 -6.67
CA ASN A 29 -6.05 -6.59 -6.20
C ASN A 29 -5.00 -7.10 -5.20
N MET A 30 -3.72 -6.77 -5.40
CA MET A 30 -2.66 -7.10 -4.43
C MET A 30 -2.93 -6.45 -3.06
N ALA A 31 -3.37 -5.19 -3.04
CA ALA A 31 -3.77 -4.51 -1.81
C ALA A 31 -4.99 -5.15 -1.13
N LYS A 32 -6.01 -5.52 -1.92
CA LYS A 32 -7.20 -6.22 -1.42
C LYS A 32 -6.84 -7.59 -0.84
N SER A 33 -5.98 -8.36 -1.50
CA SER A 33 -5.51 -9.66 -1.01
C SER A 33 -4.72 -9.53 0.29
N ALA A 34 -3.86 -8.51 0.41
CA ALA A 34 -3.13 -8.24 1.64
C ALA A 34 -4.09 -7.90 2.80
N ALA A 35 -5.05 -6.98 2.57
CA ALA A 35 -6.07 -6.62 3.56
C ALA A 35 -6.90 -7.84 3.99
N GLN A 36 -7.36 -8.65 3.03
CA GLN A 36 -8.12 -9.86 3.31
C GLN A 36 -7.32 -10.87 4.15
N LEU A 37 -6.05 -11.09 3.81
CA LEU A 37 -5.19 -12.01 4.55
C LEU A 37 -5.00 -11.55 6.01
N ILE A 38 -4.69 -10.27 6.19
CA ILE A 38 -4.51 -9.65 7.52
C ILE A 38 -5.78 -9.81 8.34
N SER A 39 -6.92 -9.33 7.83
CA SER A 39 -8.19 -9.36 8.57
C SER A 39 -8.71 -10.78 8.81
N ALA A 40 -8.39 -11.75 7.94
CA ALA A 40 -8.80 -13.14 8.12
C ALA A 40 -7.94 -13.92 9.13
N LYS A 41 -6.69 -13.50 9.37
CA LYS A 41 -5.73 -14.26 10.19
C LYS A 41 -5.38 -13.59 11.51
N LEU A 42 -5.46 -12.26 11.59
CA LEU A 42 -5.09 -11.51 12.77
C LEU A 42 -6.32 -10.98 13.51
N LYS A 43 -6.24 -11.00 14.83
CA LYS A 43 -7.26 -10.46 15.73
C LYS A 43 -6.63 -9.47 16.68
N TYR A 44 -7.41 -8.47 17.07
CA TYR A 44 -7.11 -7.66 18.25
C TYR A 44 -7.20 -8.51 19.52
N SER A 45 -6.70 -7.97 20.64
CA SER A 45 -6.75 -8.64 21.95
C SER A 45 -8.18 -8.94 22.44
N ASP A 46 -9.18 -8.23 21.91
CA ASP A 46 -10.60 -8.48 22.19
C ASP A 46 -11.24 -9.56 21.28
N GLY A 47 -10.46 -10.18 20.40
CA GLY A 47 -10.90 -11.26 19.52
C GLY A 47 -11.54 -10.81 18.20
N THR A 48 -11.76 -9.50 17.99
CA THR A 48 -12.25 -8.97 16.70
C THR A 48 -11.15 -8.95 15.65
N ALA A 49 -11.52 -9.07 14.37
CA ALA A 49 -10.56 -9.06 13.26
C ALA A 49 -9.82 -7.72 13.16
N VAL A 50 -8.53 -7.77 12.79
CA VAL A 50 -7.76 -6.54 12.52
C VAL A 50 -8.35 -5.79 11.33
N GLU A 51 -8.51 -4.48 11.47
CA GLU A 51 -9.05 -3.62 10.43
C GLU A 51 -7.93 -3.09 9.51
N CYS A 52 -8.21 -3.10 8.21
CA CYS A 52 -7.32 -2.53 7.19
C CYS A 52 -7.99 -1.34 6.50
N VAL A 53 -7.19 -0.36 6.09
CA VAL A 53 -7.62 0.79 5.28
C VAL A 53 -6.78 0.82 4.02
N ILE A 54 -7.40 0.74 2.85
CA ILE A 54 -6.70 0.79 1.57
C ILE A 54 -6.73 2.25 1.06
N SER A 55 -5.66 2.73 0.45
CA SER A 55 -5.65 3.99 -0.31
C SER A 55 -6.81 4.04 -1.33
N ASP A 56 -7.42 5.20 -1.54
CA ASP A 56 -8.55 5.33 -2.49
C ASP A 56 -8.12 5.10 -3.94
N THR A 57 -6.87 5.47 -4.26
CA THR A 57 -6.24 5.25 -5.56
C THR A 57 -4.95 4.46 -5.40
N THR A 58 -4.46 3.93 -6.52
CA THR A 58 -3.04 3.58 -6.63
C THR A 58 -2.16 4.83 -6.51
N ILE A 59 -0.92 4.65 -6.08
CA ILE A 59 0.03 5.71 -5.75
C ILE A 59 1.18 5.67 -6.75
N GLY A 60 1.11 6.52 -7.76
CA GLY A 60 2.13 6.70 -8.80
C GLY A 60 3.05 7.89 -8.56
N GLY A 61 2.75 8.76 -7.59
CA GLY A 61 3.61 9.88 -7.21
C GLY A 61 3.16 10.62 -5.95
N ALA A 62 3.82 11.74 -5.67
CA ALA A 62 3.72 12.46 -4.39
C ALA A 62 2.31 12.96 -4.04
N ALA A 63 1.54 13.40 -5.03
CA ALA A 63 0.17 13.91 -4.80
C ALA A 63 -0.76 12.80 -4.26
N GLU A 64 -0.68 11.60 -4.83
CA GLU A 64 -1.47 10.44 -4.38
C GLU A 64 -0.93 9.88 -3.06
N ALA A 65 0.38 9.94 -2.84
CA ALA A 65 1.00 9.57 -1.57
C ALA A 65 0.51 10.48 -0.43
N ALA A 66 0.40 11.78 -0.68
CA ALA A 66 -0.13 12.76 0.28
C ALA A 66 -1.63 12.53 0.57
N ALA A 67 -2.45 12.32 -0.46
CA ALA A 67 -3.87 12.02 -0.27
C ALA A 67 -4.10 10.73 0.53
N CYS A 68 -3.27 9.70 0.30
CA CYS A 68 -3.26 8.47 1.09
C CYS A 68 -2.89 8.73 2.57
N ALA A 69 -1.86 9.55 2.81
CA ALA A 69 -1.44 9.93 4.17
C ALA A 69 -2.56 10.69 4.91
N ASP A 70 -3.22 11.64 4.24
CA ASP A 70 -4.36 12.40 4.80
C ASP A 70 -5.48 11.46 5.24
N LYS A 71 -5.89 10.52 4.36
CA LYS A 71 -6.88 9.49 4.70
C LYS A 71 -6.45 8.66 5.91
N PHE A 72 -5.20 8.19 5.93
CA PHE A 72 -4.70 7.30 6.98
C PHE A 72 -4.62 8.00 8.33
N SER A 73 -4.24 9.28 8.35
CA SER A 73 -4.24 10.11 9.56
C SER A 73 -5.63 10.23 10.20
N ALA A 74 -6.68 10.32 9.37
CA ALA A 74 -8.07 10.38 9.80
C ALA A 74 -8.65 9.02 10.24
N GLU A 75 -7.95 7.91 9.98
CA GLU A 75 -8.43 6.54 10.21
C GLU A 75 -7.75 5.80 11.36
N ASN A 76 -6.84 6.45 12.09
CA ASN A 76 -6.04 5.84 13.16
C ASN A 76 -5.21 4.65 12.66
N VAL A 77 -4.60 4.81 11.48
CA VAL A 77 -3.61 3.88 10.94
C VAL A 77 -2.30 4.06 11.71
N VAL A 78 -1.73 2.96 12.19
CA VAL A 78 -0.47 2.97 12.96
C VAL A 78 0.66 2.21 12.26
N ALA A 79 0.33 1.40 11.26
CA ALA A 79 1.28 0.64 10.47
C ALA A 79 0.87 0.65 9.01
N THR A 80 1.84 0.68 8.09
CA THR A 80 1.57 0.66 6.66
C THR A 80 2.26 -0.51 5.97
N LEU A 81 1.55 -1.13 5.04
CA LEU A 81 2.08 -2.12 4.12
C LEU A 81 1.95 -1.55 2.70
N THR A 82 3.08 -1.21 2.11
CA THR A 82 3.15 -0.84 0.69
C THR A 82 3.25 -2.09 -0.15
N VAL A 83 2.44 -2.19 -1.21
CA VAL A 83 2.43 -3.35 -2.12
C VAL A 83 2.54 -2.88 -3.56
N THR A 84 3.28 -3.62 -4.38
CA THR A 84 3.30 -3.36 -5.82
C THR A 84 3.69 -4.57 -6.66
N PRO A 85 3.10 -4.73 -7.86
CA PRO A 85 3.58 -5.67 -8.86
C PRO A 85 4.67 -5.08 -9.78
N CYS A 86 5.05 -3.81 -9.66
CA CYS A 86 5.82 -3.12 -10.70
C CYS A 86 6.87 -2.13 -10.16
N TRP A 87 7.61 -1.50 -11.07
CA TRP A 87 8.45 -0.35 -10.73
C TRP A 87 7.57 0.83 -10.27
N CYS A 88 8.04 1.58 -9.27
CA CYS A 88 7.45 2.87 -8.88
C CYS A 88 8.57 3.85 -8.53
N TYR A 89 8.24 5.14 -8.40
CA TYR A 89 9.22 6.21 -8.18
C TYR A 89 9.63 6.37 -6.72
N GLY A 90 10.20 5.31 -6.11
CA GLY A 90 10.89 5.32 -4.80
C GLY A 90 10.42 6.36 -3.79
N SER A 91 11.21 7.43 -3.63
CA SER A 91 10.96 8.52 -2.68
C SER A 91 9.68 9.33 -2.92
N GLU A 92 9.16 9.35 -4.15
CA GLU A 92 7.89 10.02 -4.46
C GLU A 92 6.68 9.24 -3.96
N THR A 93 6.82 7.92 -3.76
CA THR A 93 5.71 7.02 -3.40
C THR A 93 5.81 6.44 -1.99
N MET A 94 6.94 6.62 -1.29
CA MET A 94 7.16 6.07 0.04
C MET A 94 6.23 6.67 1.11
N ASP A 95 6.12 5.99 2.24
CA ASP A 95 5.45 6.49 3.44
C ASP A 95 6.49 7.26 4.27
N LEU A 96 6.30 8.57 4.39
CA LEU A 96 7.24 9.48 5.02
C LEU A 96 6.94 9.77 6.50
N ASP A 97 5.79 9.32 7.04
CA ASP A 97 5.47 9.58 8.45
C ASP A 97 6.44 8.80 9.35
N PRO A 98 7.31 9.43 10.14
CA PRO A 98 8.28 8.70 10.96
C PRO A 98 7.65 7.83 12.05
N ASN A 99 6.35 8.02 12.37
CA ASN A 99 5.66 7.33 13.46
C ASN A 99 4.94 6.05 13.03
N THR A 100 4.76 5.81 11.73
CA THR A 100 4.15 4.56 11.25
C THR A 100 5.17 3.41 11.27
N ILE A 101 4.73 2.21 11.65
CA ILE A 101 5.52 0.98 11.44
C ILE A 101 5.34 0.54 9.99
N LYS A 102 6.42 0.43 9.21
CA LYS A 102 6.34 0.29 7.74
C LYS A 102 6.87 -1.05 7.26
N ALA A 103 6.20 -1.62 6.26
CA ALA A 103 6.69 -2.74 5.47
C ALA A 103 6.41 -2.50 3.98
N VAL A 104 7.20 -3.16 3.13
CA VAL A 104 7.04 -3.12 1.67
C VAL A 104 7.05 -4.55 1.14
N TRP A 105 6.10 -4.87 0.29
CA TRP A 105 6.01 -6.14 -0.44
C TRP A 105 6.02 -5.89 -1.95
N GLY A 106 7.18 -6.08 -2.56
CA GLY A 106 7.33 -6.13 -4.01
C GLY A 106 7.05 -7.52 -4.55
N PHE A 107 6.17 -7.63 -5.54
CA PHE A 107 5.89 -8.90 -6.21
C PHE A 107 7.13 -9.42 -6.93
N ASN A 108 7.48 -10.69 -6.70
CA ASN A 108 8.57 -11.36 -7.38
C ASN A 108 8.07 -11.95 -8.71
N GLY A 109 7.92 -11.08 -9.71
CA GLY A 109 7.57 -11.43 -11.09
C GLY A 109 8.56 -10.83 -12.07
N THR A 110 8.51 -11.27 -13.33
CA THR A 110 9.48 -10.86 -14.38
C THR A 110 8.91 -9.79 -15.30
N GLU A 111 7.61 -9.81 -15.58
CA GLU A 111 6.97 -8.90 -16.55
C GLU A 111 7.03 -7.45 -16.08
N ARG A 112 6.96 -7.25 -14.76
CA ARG A 112 7.06 -5.95 -14.10
C ARG A 112 7.89 -6.09 -12.82
N PRO A 113 8.83 -5.16 -12.57
CA PRO A 113 9.90 -5.41 -11.60
C PRO A 113 9.53 -4.97 -10.18
N GLY A 114 8.50 -5.58 -9.58
CA GLY A 114 8.04 -5.24 -8.22
C GLY A 114 9.13 -5.40 -7.15
N ALA A 115 9.95 -6.45 -7.23
CA ALA A 115 11.08 -6.66 -6.32
C ALA A 115 12.21 -5.63 -6.50
N VAL A 116 12.31 -4.98 -7.67
CA VAL A 116 13.29 -3.90 -7.89
C VAL A 116 12.82 -2.62 -7.20
N TYR A 117 11.52 -2.31 -7.23
CA TYR A 117 10.97 -1.23 -6.40
C TYR A 117 11.22 -1.48 -4.92
N LEU A 118 10.98 -2.72 -4.44
CA LEU A 118 11.24 -3.10 -3.04
C LEU A 118 12.69 -2.81 -2.60
N ALA A 119 13.68 -3.04 -3.47
CA ALA A 119 15.07 -2.77 -3.14
C ALA A 119 15.45 -1.28 -3.21
N ALA A 120 14.64 -0.47 -3.89
CA ALA A 120 14.91 0.95 -4.12
C ALA A 120 14.26 1.89 -3.09
N VAL A 121 13.33 1.39 -2.27
CA VAL A 121 12.46 2.18 -1.39
C VAL A 121 12.69 1.91 0.09
#